data_AF-A0A2T6AP57-F1
#
_entry.id   AF-A0A2T6AP57-F1
#
_cell.length_a   1.000
_cell.length_b   1.000
_cell.length_c   1.000
_cell.angle_alpha   90.00
_cell.angle_beta   90.00
_cell.angle_gamma   90.00
#
_symmetry.space_group_name_H-M   'P 1'
#
loop_
_entity.id
_entity.type
_entity.pdbx_description
1 polymer ?
#
loop_
_entity_poly.entity_id
_entity_poly.type
_entity_poly.pdbx_seq_one_letter_code
_entity_poly.pdbx_strand_id
1 'polypeptide(L)'
;MRKIFGIAAAVALISGFAGGAHAADPVTVYCTTGKQTKGSPIPPDMIIQMVPGTGVAVVADGLTQKVTGGSVSAKVTQDDDRQATFKWEVRGAKGRNARNASLAFTGTLIKATNEIRLSVIPRGFDNRFTSRGQCEVRADAPKKRKK
;
A
#
# COMPACT_ATOMS: atom_id res chain seq x y z
N MET A 1 -72.28 -13.71 16.67
CA MET A 1 -71.68 -14.31 15.46
C MET A 1 -70.50 -13.47 15.00
N ARG A 2 -69.36 -14.14 14.77
CA ARG A 2 -68.17 -13.80 13.94
C ARG A 2 -67.81 -12.33 13.61
N LYS A 3 -66.68 -11.90 14.21
CA LYS A 3 -65.44 -11.33 13.61
C LYS A 3 -65.55 -10.35 12.44
N ILE A 4 -64.99 -9.14 12.59
CA ILE A 4 -64.22 -8.45 11.54
C ILE A 4 -62.95 -7.83 12.16
N PHE A 5 -61.81 -8.35 11.72
CA PHE A 5 -60.45 -7.81 11.93
C PHE A 5 -60.23 -6.63 10.99
N GLY A 6 -59.49 -5.59 11.41
CA GLY A 6 -59.21 -4.43 10.57
C GLY A 6 -57.98 -3.61 10.99
N ILE A 7 -56.81 -4.23 10.91
CA ILE A 7 -55.47 -3.67 10.58
C ILE A 7 -55.13 -2.27 11.15
N ALA A 8 -54.39 -2.26 12.26
CA ALA A 8 -53.65 -1.09 12.71
C ALA A 8 -52.38 -0.91 11.85
N ALA A 9 -52.23 0.27 11.25
CA ALA A 9 -51.07 0.65 10.45
C ALA A 9 -49.82 0.75 11.33
N ALA A 10 -48.86 -0.15 11.13
CA ALA A 10 -47.53 -0.05 11.73
C ALA A 10 -46.67 0.92 10.90
N VAL A 11 -46.49 2.14 11.40
CA VAL A 11 -45.49 3.08 10.88
C VAL A 11 -44.11 2.60 11.34
N ALA A 12 -43.45 1.83 10.48
CA ALA A 12 -42.06 1.42 10.70
C ALA A 12 -41.14 2.63 10.47
N LEU A 13 -40.64 3.21 11.57
CA LEU A 13 -39.53 4.14 11.57
C LEU A 13 -38.29 3.42 11.02
N ILE A 14 -38.00 3.63 9.74
CA ILE A 14 -36.72 3.27 9.14
C ILE A 14 -35.70 4.28 9.68
N SER A 15 -35.18 4.01 10.87
CA SER A 15 -34.00 4.69 11.40
C SER A 15 -32.81 4.30 10.52
N GLY A 16 -32.57 5.12 9.49
CA GLY A 16 -31.43 4.98 8.61
C GLY A 16 -30.14 5.02 9.43
N PHE A 17 -29.46 3.89 9.50
CA PHE A 17 -28.06 3.85 9.90
C PHE A 17 -27.26 4.60 8.84
N ALA A 18 -27.07 5.91 9.02
CA ALA A 18 -26.00 6.67 8.39
C ALA A 18 -24.67 6.28 9.04
N GLY A 19 -24.35 4.98 9.03
CA GLY A 19 -23.01 4.48 9.30
C GLY A 19 -22.17 4.74 8.07
N GLY A 20 -21.76 5.99 7.86
CA GLY A 20 -20.68 6.28 6.94
C GLY A 20 -19.47 5.49 7.39
N ALA A 21 -19.07 4.48 6.63
CA ALA A 21 -17.80 3.80 6.86
C ALA A 21 -16.72 4.89 6.84
N HIS A 22 -16.19 5.21 8.02
CA HIS A 22 -15.04 6.09 8.12
C HIS A 22 -13.90 5.36 7.43
N ALA A 23 -13.57 5.78 6.21
CA ALA A 23 -12.35 5.35 5.56
C ALA A 23 -11.21 5.65 6.53
N ALA A 24 -10.44 4.62 6.89
CA ALA A 24 -9.32 4.76 7.81
C ALA A 24 -8.38 5.87 7.31
N ASP A 25 -7.79 6.62 8.23
CA ASP A 25 -6.85 7.66 7.85
C ASP A 25 -5.66 7.04 7.09
N PRO A 26 -5.18 7.70 6.01
CA PRO A 26 -4.00 7.24 5.31
C PRO A 26 -2.80 7.16 6.24
N VAL A 27 -1.94 6.18 6.00
CA VAL A 27 -0.69 5.98 6.71
C VAL A 27 0.45 6.13 5.70
N THR A 28 1.42 6.98 6.04
CA THR A 28 2.66 7.12 5.28
C THR A 28 3.79 6.43 6.03
N VAL A 29 4.46 5.50 5.35
CA VAL A 29 5.61 4.74 5.85
C VAL A 29 6.86 5.22 5.12
N TYR A 30 7.80 5.79 5.86
CA TYR A 30 9.10 6.24 5.36
C TYR A 30 10.15 5.19 5.68
N CYS A 31 10.83 4.63 4.70
CA CYS A 31 11.78 3.54 4.94
C CYS A 31 13.17 3.86 4.39
N THR A 32 14.19 3.48 5.16
CA THR A 32 15.61 3.49 4.76
C THR A 32 16.17 2.07 4.81
N THR A 33 16.71 1.60 3.69
CA THR A 33 17.24 0.25 3.46
C THR A 33 18.76 0.18 3.56
N GLY A 34 19.38 1.27 4.04
CA GLY A 34 20.82 1.43 4.15
C GLY A 34 21.45 2.01 2.88
N LYS A 35 22.77 1.83 2.74
CA LYS A 35 23.52 2.39 1.60
C LYS A 35 23.18 1.64 0.30
N GLN A 36 23.09 2.39 -0.80
CA GLN A 36 22.91 1.82 -2.13
C GLN A 36 24.01 0.80 -2.43
N THR A 37 23.62 -0.45 -2.67
CA THR A 37 24.56 -1.48 -3.13
C THR A 37 24.75 -1.35 -4.64
N LYS A 38 26.01 -1.32 -5.09
CA LYS A 38 26.34 -1.22 -6.52
C LYS A 38 25.71 -2.38 -7.29
N GLY A 39 24.95 -2.07 -8.34
CA GLY A 39 24.26 -3.06 -9.17
C GLY A 39 22.93 -3.57 -8.62
N SER A 40 22.56 -3.22 -7.37
CA SER A 40 21.22 -3.50 -6.85
C SER A 40 20.20 -2.49 -7.40
N PRO A 41 19.01 -2.94 -7.85
CA PRO A 41 17.93 -2.06 -8.24
C PRO A 41 17.11 -1.55 -7.03
N ILE A 42 17.44 -1.96 -5.80
CA ILE A 42 16.72 -1.53 -4.59
C ILE A 42 17.22 -0.12 -4.21
N PRO A 43 16.33 0.89 -4.13
CA PRO A 43 16.69 2.24 -3.68
C PRO A 43 17.01 2.29 -2.18
N PRO A 44 17.83 3.25 -1.72
CA PRO A 44 18.19 3.36 -0.31
C PRO A 44 17.02 3.88 0.53
N ASP A 45 16.19 4.76 -0.04
CA ASP A 45 15.05 5.36 0.63
C ASP A 45 13.77 5.20 -0.21
N MET A 46 12.64 5.01 0.48
CA MET A 46 11.32 4.92 -0.15
C MET A 46 10.21 5.39 0.77
N ILE A 47 9.10 5.80 0.16
CA ILE A 47 7.87 6.21 0.82
C ILE A 47 6.75 5.29 0.32
N ILE A 48 6.00 4.71 1.26
CA ILE A 48 4.81 3.90 0.98
C ILE A 48 3.62 4.57 1.63
N GLN A 49 2.65 5.01 0.84
CA GLN A 49 1.37 5.52 1.33
C GLN A 49 0.30 4.46 1.17
N MET A 50 -0.44 4.16 2.23
CA MET A 50 -1.53 3.20 2.19
C MET A 50 -2.74 3.70 2.95
N VAL A 51 -3.93 3.33 2.48
CA VAL A 51 -5.17 3.53 3.23
C VAL A 51 -5.62 2.16 3.75
N PRO A 52 -5.65 1.93 5.07
CA PRO A 52 -6.04 0.64 5.62
C PRO A 52 -7.40 0.18 5.07
N GLY A 53 -7.49 -1.11 4.73
CA GLY A 53 -8.71 -1.72 4.19
C GLY A 53 -8.98 -1.48 2.69
N THR A 54 -8.19 -0.66 1.99
CA THR A 54 -8.40 -0.42 0.54
C THR A 54 -7.72 -1.44 -0.38
N GLY A 55 -6.76 -2.21 0.15
CA GLY A 55 -5.99 -3.18 -0.63
C GLY A 55 -4.97 -2.56 -1.61
N VAL A 56 -4.80 -1.23 -1.57
CA VAL A 56 -3.92 -0.49 -2.46
C VAL A 56 -2.98 0.41 -1.66
N ALA A 57 -1.76 0.55 -2.15
CA ALA A 57 -0.76 1.49 -1.67
C ALA A 57 -0.12 2.20 -2.86
N VAL A 58 0.63 3.26 -2.58
CA VAL A 58 1.43 4.03 -3.54
C VAL A 58 2.86 4.04 -3.05
N VAL A 59 3.81 3.72 -3.92
CA VAL A 59 5.24 3.65 -3.61
C VAL A 59 5.99 4.71 -4.41
N ALA A 60 6.83 5.49 -3.74
CA ALA A 60 7.70 6.49 -4.35
C ALA A 60 9.13 6.35 -3.82
N ASP A 61 10.11 6.42 -4.71
CA ASP A 61 11.54 6.29 -4.44
C ASP A 61 12.36 6.86 -5.62
N GLY A 62 13.69 6.81 -5.52
CA GLY A 62 14.57 7.29 -6.60
C GLY A 62 14.48 6.50 -7.91
N LEU A 63 14.10 5.22 -7.88
CA LEU A 63 13.97 4.39 -9.07
C LEU A 63 12.66 4.68 -9.81
N THR A 64 11.54 4.67 -9.10
CA THR A 64 10.21 5.03 -9.60
C THR A 64 10.24 6.45 -10.16
N GLN A 65 10.82 7.42 -9.45
CA GLN A 65 10.99 8.78 -9.96
C GLN A 65 11.76 8.82 -11.29
N LYS A 66 12.85 8.04 -11.39
CA LYS A 66 13.68 7.99 -12.60
C LYS A 66 12.99 7.28 -13.78
N VAL A 67 12.15 6.28 -13.51
CA VAL A 67 11.59 5.40 -14.55
C VAL A 67 10.18 5.81 -14.96
N THR A 68 9.30 6.17 -14.02
CA THR A 68 7.90 6.51 -14.26
C THR A 68 7.60 8.00 -14.08
N GLY A 69 8.56 8.79 -13.61
CA GLY A 69 8.39 10.22 -13.36
C GLY A 69 7.72 10.56 -12.03
N GLY A 70 7.48 9.57 -11.16
CA GLY A 70 6.87 9.79 -9.85
C GLY A 70 6.69 8.47 -9.10
N SER A 71 5.49 8.25 -8.56
CA SER A 71 5.14 7.04 -7.82
C SER A 71 4.58 5.92 -8.70
N VAL A 72 4.46 4.72 -8.13
CA VAL A 72 3.77 3.57 -8.72
C VAL A 72 2.73 3.01 -7.76
N SER A 73 1.64 2.46 -8.31
CA SER A 73 0.64 1.75 -7.50
C SER A 73 1.19 0.39 -7.05
N ALA A 74 0.92 0.03 -5.81
CA ALA A 74 1.23 -1.24 -5.20
C ALA A 74 -0.05 -1.93 -4.73
N LYS A 75 -0.11 -3.25 -4.91
CA LYS A 75 -1.14 -4.08 -4.31
C LYS A 75 -0.74 -4.43 -2.89
N VAL A 76 -1.64 -4.22 -1.93
CA VAL A 76 -1.51 -4.74 -0.58
C VAL A 76 -2.03 -6.18 -0.60
N THR A 77 -1.14 -7.15 -0.44
CA THR A 77 -1.51 -8.59 -0.46
C THR A 77 -1.74 -9.17 0.93
N GLN A 78 -1.31 -8.45 1.97
CA GLN A 78 -1.54 -8.79 3.36
C GLN A 78 -1.48 -7.51 4.19
N ASP A 79 -2.38 -7.34 5.14
CA ASP A 79 -2.39 -6.25 6.11
C ASP A 79 -3.10 -6.76 7.37
N ASP A 80 -2.33 -7.15 8.37
CA ASP A 80 -2.80 -7.63 9.67
C ASP A 80 -1.95 -7.00 10.79
N ASP A 81 -2.22 -7.32 12.05
CA ASP A 81 -1.51 -6.72 13.19
C ASP A 81 -0.01 -7.02 13.20
N ARG A 82 0.45 -8.06 12.50
CA ARG A 82 1.86 -8.48 12.45
C ARG A 82 2.60 -7.80 11.31
N GLN A 83 1.99 -7.76 10.12
CA GLN A 83 2.68 -7.29 8.92
C GLN A 83 1.76 -6.68 7.86
N ALA A 84 2.36 -5.82 7.03
CA ALA A 84 1.78 -5.36 5.77
C ALA A 84 2.70 -5.76 4.60
N THR A 85 2.17 -6.35 3.54
CA THR A 85 2.93 -6.76 2.35
C THR A 85 2.42 -6.07 1.09
N PHE A 86 3.35 -5.43 0.39
CA PHE A 86 3.14 -4.64 -0.81
C PHE A 86 3.81 -5.31 -2.01
N LYS A 87 3.12 -5.38 -3.15
CA LYS A 87 3.68 -5.85 -4.41
C LYS A 87 3.47 -4.81 -5.50
N TRP A 88 4.54 -4.45 -6.19
CA TRP A 88 4.49 -3.49 -7.30
C TRP A 88 5.48 -3.88 -8.40
N GLU A 89 5.33 -3.22 -9.53
CA GLU A 89 6.16 -3.44 -10.70
C GLU A 89 6.68 -2.11 -11.22
N VAL A 90 7.99 -2.02 -11.46
CA VAL A 90 8.60 -0.88 -12.14
C VAL A 90 9.00 -1.32 -13.54
N ARG A 91 8.27 -0.86 -14.55
CA ARG A 91 8.50 -1.19 -15.97
C ARG A 91 9.37 -0.14 -16.62
N GLY A 92 10.31 -0.56 -17.47
CA GLY A 92 11.17 0.38 -18.20
C GLY A 92 12.49 0.70 -17.51
N ALA A 93 12.84 -0.05 -16.45
CA ALA A 93 14.11 0.11 -15.78
C ALA A 93 15.26 -0.29 -16.72
N LYS A 94 16.27 0.58 -16.88
CA LYS A 94 17.42 0.33 -17.75
C LYS A 94 18.63 -0.10 -16.92
N GLY A 95 19.18 -1.27 -17.24
CA GLY A 95 20.47 -1.71 -16.73
C GLY A 95 21.63 -1.16 -17.58
N ARG A 96 22.86 -1.27 -17.07
CA ARG A 96 24.07 -0.75 -17.75
C ARG A 96 24.26 -1.29 -19.18
N ASN A 97 23.83 -2.52 -19.44
CA ASN A 97 24.08 -3.23 -20.70
C ASN A 97 22.78 -3.77 -21.36
N ALA A 98 21.59 -3.27 -21.01
CA ALA A 98 20.35 -4.00 -21.33
C ALA A 98 19.16 -3.13 -21.75
N ARG A 99 18.28 -3.78 -22.54
CA ARG A 99 16.91 -3.37 -22.87
C ARG A 99 16.10 -3.07 -21.59
N ASN A 100 15.00 -2.35 -21.76
CA ASN A 100 14.02 -2.07 -20.70
C ASN A 100 13.62 -3.36 -19.97
N ALA A 101 13.94 -3.44 -18.68
CA ALA A 101 13.52 -4.53 -17.79
C ALA A 101 12.26 -4.13 -17.02
N SER A 102 11.45 -5.13 -16.67
CA SER A 102 10.44 -5.01 -15.64
C SER A 102 11.00 -5.55 -14.33
N LEU A 103 10.86 -4.79 -13.25
CA LEU A 103 11.32 -5.16 -11.92
C LEU A 103 10.10 -5.42 -11.05
N ALA A 104 9.94 -6.66 -10.59
CA ALA A 104 8.88 -7.04 -9.67
C ALA A 104 9.37 -6.94 -8.23
N PHE A 105 8.76 -6.03 -7.48
CA PHE A 105 9.09 -5.77 -6.08
C PHE A 105 8.10 -6.47 -5.14
N THR A 106 8.61 -6.86 -3.97
CA THR A 106 7.81 -7.24 -2.81
C THR A 106 8.43 -6.60 -1.57
N GLY A 107 7.64 -5.83 -0.84
CA GLY A 107 8.03 -5.25 0.44
C GLY A 107 7.14 -5.76 1.55
N THR A 108 7.70 -6.24 2.66
CA THR A 108 6.96 -6.67 3.84
C THR A 108 7.41 -5.85 5.04
N LEU A 109 6.51 -5.03 5.56
CA LEU A 109 6.70 -4.24 6.77
C LEU A 109 6.29 -5.09 7.97
N ILE A 110 7.22 -5.34 8.88
CA ILE A 110 6.96 -5.98 10.17
C ILE A 110 6.55 -4.89 11.15
N LYS A 111 5.28 -4.86 11.56
CA LYS A 111 4.70 -3.75 12.33
C LYS A 111 5.26 -3.63 13.75
N ALA A 112 5.64 -4.75 14.36
CA ALA A 112 6.18 -4.77 15.73
C ALA A 112 7.54 -4.07 15.84
N THR A 113 8.35 -4.10 14.78
CA THR A 113 9.72 -3.56 14.79
C THR A 113 9.94 -2.44 13.77
N ASN A 114 8.93 -2.13 12.97
CA ASN A 114 9.02 -1.26 11.80
C ASN A 114 10.16 -1.62 10.83
N GLU A 115 10.53 -2.90 10.75
CA GLU A 115 11.49 -3.39 9.77
C GLU A 115 10.80 -3.61 8.42
N ILE A 116 11.37 -3.10 7.33
CA ILE A 116 10.97 -3.48 5.96
C ILE A 116 11.90 -4.55 5.42
N ARG A 117 11.32 -5.60 4.84
CA ARG A 117 12.02 -6.62 4.06
C ARG A 117 11.67 -6.46 2.60
N LEU A 118 12.66 -6.26 1.75
CA LEU A 118 12.46 -6.04 0.33
C LEU A 118 13.05 -7.18 -0.49
N SER A 119 12.36 -7.53 -1.58
CA SER A 119 12.85 -8.40 -2.62
C SER A 119 12.51 -7.83 -3.99
N VAL A 120 13.44 -7.94 -4.93
CA VAL A 120 13.26 -7.55 -6.33
C VAL A 120 13.70 -8.67 -7.24
N ILE A 121 12.86 -8.98 -8.24
CA ILE A 121 13.15 -9.94 -9.29
C ILE A 121 13.00 -9.22 -10.63
N PRO A 122 14.07 -9.04 -11.41
CA PRO A 122 13.96 -8.65 -12.80
C PRO A 122 13.22 -9.74 -13.59
N ARG A 123 12.13 -9.37 -14.28
CA ARG A 123 11.35 -10.31 -15.08
C ARG A 123 12.20 -10.86 -16.23
N GLY A 124 12.15 -12.17 -16.43
CA GLY A 124 12.95 -12.88 -17.43
C GLY A 124 14.34 -13.28 -16.94
N PHE A 125 14.64 -13.10 -15.66
CA PHE A 125 15.89 -13.51 -15.03
C PHE A 125 15.63 -14.24 -13.71
N ASP A 126 16.56 -15.12 -13.33
CA ASP A 126 16.49 -15.88 -12.07
C ASP A 126 17.14 -15.15 -10.88
N ASN A 127 17.78 -14.01 -11.14
CA ASN A 127 18.42 -13.24 -10.07
C ASN A 127 17.39 -12.59 -9.15
N ARG A 128 17.70 -12.62 -7.86
CA ARG A 128 16.92 -11.98 -6.81
C ARG A 128 17.81 -11.05 -6.02
N PHE A 129 17.36 -9.81 -5.85
CA PHE A 129 17.95 -8.86 -4.91
C PHE A 129 17.09 -8.80 -3.66
N THR A 130 17.72 -8.65 -2.51
CA THR A 130 17.04 -8.47 -1.23
C THR A 130 17.69 -7.34 -0.45
N SER A 131 16.90 -6.69 0.41
CA SER A 131 17.41 -5.72 1.37
C SER A 131 16.53 -5.72 2.62
N ARG A 132 17.07 -5.18 3.72
CA ARG A 132 16.33 -4.89 4.94
C ARG A 132 16.52 -3.43 5.30
N GLY A 133 15.51 -2.85 5.94
CA GLY A 133 15.53 -1.45 6.34
C GLY A 133 14.72 -1.19 7.58
N GLN A 134 14.82 0.04 8.07
CA GLN A 134 14.00 0.56 9.15
C GLN A 134 13.02 1.58 8.60
N CYS A 135 11.84 1.63 9.19
CA CYS A 135 10.80 2.56 8.77
C CYS A 135 10.26 3.39 9.93
N GLU A 136 9.77 4.56 9.57
CA GLU A 136 8.96 5.41 10.41
C GLU A 136 7.53 5.42 9.86
N VAL A 137 6.57 5.05 10.71
CA VAL A 137 5.15 5.02 10.36
C VAL A 137 4.50 6.28 10.89
N ARG A 138 3.90 7.09 10.00
CA ARG A 138 3.17 8.30 10.36
C ARG A 138 1.73 8.18 9.89
N ALA A 139 0.79 8.39 10.81
CA ALA A 139 -0.61 8.60 10.44
C ALA A 139 -0.72 9.98 9.78
N ASP A 140 -1.31 10.06 8.61
CA ASP A 140 -1.62 11.34 7.98
C ASP A 140 -2.78 11.97 8.77
N ALA A 141 -2.61 13.21 9.22
CA ALA A 141 -3.70 13.92 9.88
C ALA A 141 -4.88 14.06 8.91
N PRO A 142 -6.13 13.90 9.38
CA PRO A 142 -7.30 14.02 8.52
C PRO A 142 -7.30 15.39 7.87
N LYS A 143 -7.20 15.44 6.54
CA LYS A 143 -7.32 16.70 5.78
C LYS A 143 -8.71 17.27 6.09
N LYS A 144 -8.78 18.41 6.79
CA LYS A 144 -10.02 19.19 6.92
C LYS A 144 -10.55 19.43 5.51
N ARG A 145 -11.67 18.79 5.15
CA ARG A 145 -12.36 19.09 3.89
C ARG A 145 -12.70 20.58 3.92
N LYS A 146 -12.10 21.36 3.01
CA LYS A 146 -12.59 22.72 2.76
C LYS A 146 -14.03 22.57 2.24
N LYS A 147 -14.97 23.18 2.96
CA LYS A 147 -16.36 23.35 2.51
C LYS A 147 -16.39 24.25 1.29
#